data_AF-A0A0C9SET1-F1
#
_entry.id   AF-A0A0C9SET1-F1
#
_cell.length_a   1.000
_cell.length_b   1.000
_cell.length_c   1.000
_cell.angle_alpha   90.00
_cell.angle_beta   90.00
_cell.angle_gamma   90.00
#
_symmetry.space_group_name_H-M   'P 1'
#
loop_
_entity.id
_entity.type
_entity.pdbx_description
1 polymer ?
#
loop_
_entity_poly.entity_id
_entity_poly.type
_entity_poly.pdbx_seq_one_letter_code
_entity_poly.pdbx_strand_id
1 'polypeptide(L)'
;MAAISSLVYLFYAIQCFCSGVGAIFKADTVAFISNTCQYGNFFFLKELHLEVECIKVTCDAANKMLTVESCSHPKSQSQECSLKNPFVRNSKQFPYCCAAYTCLKQNDVSFGV
;
A
#
# COMPACT_ATOMS: atom_id res chain seq x y z
N MET A 1 24.58 -4.38 56.29
CA MET A 1 24.74 -5.00 54.96
C MET A 1 23.43 -4.86 54.20
N ALA A 2 23.19 -3.71 53.59
CA ALA A 2 21.95 -3.42 52.86
C ALA A 2 22.22 -2.31 51.84
N ALA A 3 22.94 -2.64 50.76
CA ALA A 3 23.22 -1.67 49.70
C ALA A 3 23.55 -2.34 48.34
N ILE A 4 22.98 -3.52 48.05
CA ILE A 4 23.23 -4.21 46.78
C ILE A 4 21.94 -4.62 46.04
N SER A 5 20.76 -4.29 46.61
CA SER A 5 19.48 -4.74 46.04
C SER A 5 18.79 -3.73 45.10
N SER A 6 19.28 -2.50 44.98
CA SER A 6 18.58 -1.45 44.20
C SER A 6 19.14 -1.20 42.79
N LEU A 7 20.33 -1.71 42.46
CA LEU A 7 20.92 -1.51 41.12
C LEU A 7 20.50 -2.58 40.11
N VAL A 8 19.98 -3.73 40.56
CA VAL A 8 19.51 -4.81 39.68
C VAL A 8 18.17 -4.44 39.01
N TYR A 9 17.37 -3.57 39.63
CA TYR A 9 16.08 -3.15 39.08
C TYR A 9 16.18 -2.13 37.94
N LEU A 10 17.27 -1.36 37.84
CA LEU A 10 17.45 -0.37 36.77
C LEU A 10 17.96 -0.99 35.46
N PHE A 11 18.59 -2.17 35.51
CA PHE A 11 19.01 -2.88 34.29
C PHE A 11 17.87 -3.64 33.59
N TYR A 12 16.71 -3.81 34.24
CA TYR A 12 15.56 -4.50 33.64
C TYR A 12 14.70 -3.63 32.72
N ALA A 13 14.95 -2.31 32.67
CA ALA A 13 14.21 -1.38 31.81
C ALA A 13 14.84 -1.20 30.41
N ILE A 14 16.01 -1.79 30.16
CA ILE A 14 16.72 -1.69 28.87
C ILE A 14 16.70 -3.04 28.17
N GLN A 15 15.50 -3.56 27.94
CA GLN A 15 15.28 -4.55 26.90
C GLN A 15 14.66 -3.84 25.71
N CYS A 16 15.53 -3.14 24.97
CA CYS A 16 15.24 -2.72 23.60
C CYS A 16 15.22 -3.98 22.73
N PHE A 17 14.12 -4.73 22.78
CA PHE A 17 13.84 -5.80 21.83
C PHE A 17 13.47 -5.19 20.48
N CYS A 18 14.48 -4.74 19.73
CA CYS A 18 14.40 -4.69 18.27
C CYS A 18 14.54 -6.13 17.75
N SER A 19 13.51 -6.95 17.91
CA SER A 19 13.47 -8.29 17.32
C SER A 19 12.04 -8.63 16.94
N GLY A 20 11.61 -8.02 15.84
CA GLY A 20 10.46 -8.45 15.07
C GLY A 20 10.83 -8.38 13.59
N VAL A 21 11.59 -9.38 13.11
CA VAL A 21 11.65 -9.67 11.67
C VAL A 21 10.31 -10.30 11.32
N GLY A 22 9.35 -9.45 11.01
CA GLY A 22 8.10 -9.78 10.38
C GLY A 22 7.78 -8.62 9.46
N ALA A 23 7.41 -8.88 8.22
CA ALA A 23 7.01 -7.84 7.29
C ALA A 23 5.81 -7.07 7.89
N ILE A 24 6.08 -5.92 8.52
CA ILE A 24 5.07 -5.00 9.00
C ILE A 24 4.56 -4.29 7.75
N PHE A 25 3.50 -4.80 7.14
CA PHE A 25 2.69 -3.97 6.26
C PHE A 25 2.18 -2.82 7.12
N LYS A 26 2.72 -1.64 6.83
CA LYS A 26 2.54 -0.42 7.61
C LYS A 26 1.05 -0.11 7.63
N ALA A 27 0.45 0.11 8.80
CA ALA A 27 -0.80 0.83 8.85
C ALA A 27 -0.55 2.16 8.15
N ASP A 28 -1.09 2.33 6.94
CA ASP A 28 -0.84 3.51 6.13
C ASP A 28 -1.26 4.73 6.94
N THR A 29 -0.28 5.52 7.36
CA THR A 29 -0.54 6.72 8.13
C THR A 29 -1.25 7.71 7.21
N VAL A 30 -2.50 8.02 7.52
CA VAL A 30 -3.30 9.00 6.77
C VAL A 30 -3.45 10.27 7.62
N ALA A 31 -3.04 11.40 7.05
CA ALA A 31 -3.23 12.70 7.66
C ALA A 31 -3.61 13.74 6.59
N PHE A 32 -4.33 14.78 7.02
CA PHE A 32 -4.75 15.89 6.17
C PHE A 32 -4.22 17.18 6.78
N ILE A 33 -3.25 17.80 6.12
CA ILE A 33 -2.53 18.99 6.61
C ILE A 33 -2.78 20.12 5.64
N SER A 34 -3.71 21.01 6.01
CA SER A 34 -4.18 22.12 5.18
C SER A 34 -4.69 21.64 3.82
N ASN A 35 -3.87 21.73 2.75
CA ASN A 35 -4.22 21.30 1.40
C ASN A 35 -3.41 20.09 0.91
N THR A 36 -2.75 19.38 1.84
CA THR A 36 -1.86 18.24 1.56
C THR A 36 -2.38 17.00 2.27
N CYS A 37 -2.32 15.85 1.61
CA CYS A 37 -2.53 14.55 2.23
C CYS A 37 -1.21 13.86 2.55
N GLN A 38 -1.22 13.06 3.60
CA GLN A 38 -0.21 12.08 3.91
C GLN A 38 -0.76 10.69 3.64
N TYR A 39 0.01 9.85 2.95
CA TYR A 39 -0.24 8.42 2.81
C TYR A 39 1.06 7.67 3.10
N GLY A 40 1.11 6.99 4.25
CA GLY A 40 2.33 6.40 4.77
C GLY A 40 3.39 7.48 5.03
N ASN A 41 4.47 7.49 4.24
CA ASN A 41 5.56 8.47 4.33
C ASN A 41 5.47 9.58 3.29
N PHE A 42 4.49 9.54 2.40
CA PHE A 42 4.40 10.46 1.26
C PHE A 42 3.45 11.60 1.56
N PHE A 43 3.90 12.82 1.30
CA PHE A 43 3.08 14.03 1.37
C PHE A 43 2.83 14.56 -0.05
N PHE A 44 1.58 14.79 -0.42
CA PHE A 44 1.20 15.15 -1.79
C PHE A 44 -0.12 15.93 -1.81
N LEU A 45 -0.32 16.74 -2.85
CA LEU A 45 -1.44 17.68 -2.96
C LEU A 45 -2.68 17.09 -3.65
N LYS A 46 -2.47 16.29 -4.71
CA LYS A 46 -3.57 15.76 -5.54
C LYS A 46 -3.42 14.28 -5.79
N GLU A 47 -2.33 13.85 -6.41
CA GLU A 47 -2.14 12.46 -6.80
C GLU A 47 -0.75 11.97 -6.40
N LEU A 48 -0.69 10.71 -5.97
CA LEU A 48 0.52 9.96 -5.69
C LEU A 48 0.43 8.62 -6.41
N HIS A 49 1.43 8.33 -7.24
CA HIS A 49 1.56 7.02 -7.90
C HIS A 49 2.65 6.23 -7.22
N LEU A 50 2.30 5.06 -6.69
CA LEU A 50 3.26 4.13 -6.11
C LEU A 50 3.49 3.00 -7.12
N GLU A 51 4.62 3.06 -7.81
CA GLU A 51 4.94 2.16 -8.92
C GLU A 51 5.13 0.70 -8.47
N VAL A 52 5.70 0.49 -7.29
CA VAL A 52 6.00 -0.85 -6.75
C VAL A 52 4.70 -1.57 -6.39
N GLU A 53 3.77 -0.88 -5.75
CA GLU A 53 2.45 -1.38 -5.37
C GLU A 53 1.43 -1.30 -6.53
N CYS A 54 1.78 -0.61 -7.61
CA CYS A 54 0.90 -0.31 -8.74
C CYS A 54 -0.46 0.27 -8.29
N ILE A 55 -0.40 1.33 -7.47
CA ILE A 55 -1.60 2.03 -6.99
C ILE A 55 -1.53 3.51 -7.34
N LYS A 56 -2.70 4.12 -7.44
CA LYS A 56 -2.88 5.57 -7.49
C LYS A 56 -3.63 6.01 -6.24
N VAL A 57 -3.11 7.03 -5.59
CA VAL A 57 -3.70 7.62 -4.40
C VAL A 57 -4.12 9.04 -4.73
N THR A 58 -5.41 9.34 -4.58
CA THR A 58 -6.00 10.66 -4.84
C THR A 58 -6.34 11.35 -3.52
N CYS A 59 -5.89 12.59 -3.36
CA CYS A 59 -6.08 13.43 -2.18
C CYS A 59 -7.20 14.44 -2.42
N ASP A 60 -8.18 14.44 -1.52
CA ASP A 60 -9.14 15.51 -1.34
C ASP A 60 -9.04 16.02 0.10
N ALA A 61 -8.07 16.93 0.32
CA ALA A 61 -7.79 17.49 1.64
C ALA A 61 -8.95 18.33 2.19
N ALA A 62 -9.73 18.97 1.31
CA ALA A 62 -10.88 19.78 1.71
C ALA A 62 -11.98 18.92 2.35
N ASN A 63 -12.23 17.75 1.76
CA ASN A 63 -13.20 16.79 2.30
C ASN A 63 -12.58 15.76 3.25
N LYS A 64 -11.28 15.87 3.55
CA LYS A 64 -10.50 14.90 4.35
C LYS A 64 -10.68 13.47 3.85
N MET A 65 -10.67 13.32 2.53
CA MET A 65 -10.88 12.06 1.86
C MET A 65 -9.64 11.69 1.05
N LEU A 66 -9.32 10.41 1.05
CA LEU A 66 -8.24 9.84 0.27
C LEU A 66 -8.77 8.59 -0.42
N THR A 67 -8.60 8.52 -1.73
CA THR A 67 -9.06 7.40 -2.55
C THR A 67 -7.85 6.61 -3.01
N VAL A 68 -7.79 5.33 -2.68
CA VAL A 68 -6.76 4.39 -3.13
C VAL A 68 -7.35 3.51 -4.23
N GLU A 69 -6.83 3.64 -5.45
CA GLU A 69 -7.18 2.81 -6.60
C GLU A 69 -6.05 1.79 -6.82
N SER A 70 -6.42 0.51 -6.91
CA SER A 70 -5.48 -0.61 -7.06
C SER A 70 -5.95 -1.58 -8.13
N CYS A 71 -5.04 -2.42 -8.63
CA CYS A 71 -5.40 -3.39 -9.66
C CYS A 71 -6.44 -4.40 -9.15
N SER A 72 -7.48 -4.63 -9.96
CA SER A 72 -8.46 -5.68 -9.69
C SER A 72 -7.80 -7.05 -9.84
N HIS A 73 -7.99 -7.91 -8.83
CA HIS A 73 -7.55 -9.29 -8.91
C HIS A 73 -8.65 -10.12 -9.60
N PRO A 74 -8.30 -10.96 -10.58
CA PRO A 74 -9.30 -11.85 -11.17
C PRO A 74 -9.92 -12.69 -10.06
N LYS A 75 -11.25 -12.60 -9.90
CA LYS A 75 -11.97 -13.45 -8.96
C LYS A 75 -11.69 -14.88 -9.38
N SER A 76 -10.97 -15.62 -8.53
CA SER A 76 -10.74 -17.05 -8.66
C SER A 76 -12.10 -17.74 -8.66
N GLN A 77 -12.71 -17.87 -9.83
CA GLN A 77 -13.72 -18.85 -10.21
C GLN A 77 -14.31 -18.46 -11.56
N SER A 78 -14.24 -19.40 -12.49
CA SER A 78 -14.94 -19.48 -13.76
C SER A 78 -14.28 -18.81 -14.99
N GLN A 79 -13.87 -19.70 -15.91
CA GLN A 79 -13.79 -19.53 -17.36
C GLN A 79 -12.59 -18.78 -17.94
N GLU A 80 -11.59 -19.55 -18.39
CA GLU A 80 -10.65 -19.26 -19.50
C GLU A 80 -10.36 -17.77 -19.76
N CYS A 81 -9.89 -17.07 -18.73
CA CYS A 81 -9.31 -15.74 -18.89
C CYS A 81 -7.82 -15.92 -19.20
N SER A 82 -7.40 -15.47 -20.38
CA SER A 82 -6.00 -15.47 -20.78
C SER A 82 -5.37 -14.12 -20.44
N LEU A 83 -4.20 -14.15 -19.82
CA LEU A 83 -3.38 -12.96 -19.61
C LEU A 83 -2.93 -12.45 -20.98
N LYS A 84 -3.44 -11.30 -21.41
CA LYS A 84 -3.15 -10.77 -22.75
C LYS A 84 -1.78 -10.10 -22.78
N ASN A 85 -1.37 -9.50 -21.67
CA ASN A 85 -0.05 -8.91 -21.57
C ASN A 85 0.27 -8.59 -20.10
N PRO A 86 1.41 -9.04 -19.56
CA PRO A 86 1.78 -8.69 -18.20
C PRO A 86 2.14 -7.20 -18.04
N PHE A 87 2.60 -6.50 -19.10
CA PHE A 87 3.13 -5.12 -19.02
C PHE A 87 3.07 -4.37 -20.37
N VAL A 88 1.88 -4.04 -20.89
CA VAL A 88 1.74 -3.57 -22.30
C VAL A 88 2.52 -2.28 -22.62
N ARG A 89 2.83 -1.40 -21.67
CA ARG A 89 3.57 -0.18 -22.00
C ARG A 89 4.55 0.15 -20.90
N ASN A 90 5.70 0.69 -21.29
CA ASN A 90 6.83 1.12 -20.46
C ASN A 90 6.50 2.14 -19.34
N SER A 91 5.23 2.37 -19.03
CA SER A 91 4.78 3.19 -17.91
C SER A 91 4.59 2.31 -16.70
N LYS A 92 5.35 2.60 -15.64
CA LYS A 92 5.26 1.93 -14.34
C LYS A 92 4.10 2.47 -13.47
N GLN A 93 3.25 3.32 -14.04
CA GLN A 93 2.18 3.99 -13.30
C GLN A 93 0.83 3.30 -13.50
N PHE A 94 0.02 3.28 -12.44
CA PHE A 94 -1.37 2.85 -12.49
C PHE A 94 -2.17 3.67 -13.54
N PRO A 95 -3.05 3.05 -14.34
CA PRO A 95 -3.42 1.63 -14.36
C PRO A 95 -2.56 0.77 -15.30
N TYR A 96 -1.52 1.33 -15.92
CA TYR A 96 -0.74 0.65 -16.96
C TYR A 96 0.21 -0.42 -16.43
N CYS A 97 0.56 -0.36 -15.14
CA CYS A 97 1.28 -1.43 -14.45
C CYS A 97 0.38 -2.61 -14.04
N CYS A 98 -0.94 -2.54 -14.25
CA CYS A 98 -1.85 -3.64 -13.94
C CYS A 98 -1.81 -4.72 -15.03
N ALA A 99 -1.92 -5.98 -14.61
CA ALA A 99 -2.11 -7.11 -15.51
C ALA A 99 -3.47 -7.01 -16.23
N ALA A 100 -3.46 -7.19 -17.56
CA ALA A 100 -4.68 -7.19 -18.36
C ALA A 100 -5.08 -8.62 -18.76
N TYR A 101 -6.31 -9.00 -18.44
CA TYR A 101 -6.89 -10.30 -18.76
C TYR A 101 -7.95 -10.14 -19.86
N THR A 102 -8.07 -11.15 -20.72
CA THR A 102 -9.15 -11.25 -21.70
C THR A 102 -9.87 -12.57 -21.47
N CYS A 103 -11.16 -12.50 -21.18
CA CYS A 103 -11.98 -13.67 -20.88
C CYS A 103 -12.84 -14.01 -22.10
N LEU A 104 -12.78 -15.26 -22.57
CA LEU A 104 -13.42 -15.66 -23.84
C LEU A 104 -14.95 -15.52 -23.87
N LYS A 105 -15.62 -15.41 -22.71
CA LYS A 105 -17.08 -15.28 -22.62
C LYS A 105 -17.61 -13.86 -22.55
N GLN A 106 -16.74 -12.86 -22.40
CA GLN A 106 -17.12 -11.46 -22.42
C GLN A 106 -16.06 -10.71 -23.22
N ASN A 107 -16.43 -10.15 -24.37
CA ASN A 107 -15.59 -9.27 -25.19
C ASN A 107 -15.22 -7.94 -24.47
N ASP A 108 -15.32 -7.90 -23.14
CA ASP A 108 -15.02 -6.77 -22.29
C ASP A 108 -13.57 -6.83 -21.83
N VAL A 109 -12.82 -5.79 -22.17
CA VAL A 109 -11.48 -5.59 -21.62
C VAL A 109 -11.64 -4.87 -20.29
N SER A 110 -11.64 -5.62 -19.18
CA SER A 110 -11.61 -5.03 -17.85
C SER A 110 -10.21 -4.54 -17.52
N PHE A 111 -10.05 -3.22 -17.44
CA PHE A 111 -8.98 -2.61 -16.66
C PHE A 111 -9.52 -2.44 -15.25
N GLY A 112 -8.83 -2.99 -14.26
CA GLY A 112 -9.31 -2.99 -12.87
C GLY A 112 -9.52 -1.57 -12.36
N VAL A 113 -10.77 -1.24 -12.07
CA VAL A 113 -11.20 -0.08 -11.26
C VAL A 113 -11.91 -0.63 -10.04
#